data_AF-E3M0P2-F1
#
_entry.id   AF-E3M0P2-F1
#
_cell.length_a   1.000
_cell.length_b   1.000
_cell.length_c   1.000
_cell.angle_alpha   90.00
_cell.angle_beta   90.00
_cell.angle_gamma   90.00
#
_symmetry.space_group_name_H-M   'P 1'
#
loop_
_entity.id
_entity.type
_entity.pdbx_description
1 polymer ?
#
loop_
_entity_poly.entity_id
_entity_poly.type
_entity_poly.pdbx_seq_one_letter_code
_entity_poly.pdbx_strand_id
1 'polypeptide(L)'
;MLKLHTTKVLRVFQQCLTSECAVHPSSSNENLKPLETLPYVDYIKKKYPDKLENMNVQVENLNSERKECKKNTKVLNFFRDLNSFILNKHSVELLPVGSMVTKFVNKQSDFDFVFFPKRDDQRHRFLRDLHQNPSFKQNFMSVFAKLIARESEKLGEPVEKVVELPRMRVPLLIIRYASGLSIDIQFPEENYHALRNTHLMRMYKVCDNRFTLLFLWLRAVCDKLEVRNSKYGLLSSYHLLLLCVHFLQSEQALSPWPVLPVLAKTHSSLVTADIPISKVAELIKSDDPCLDVFSWKSHNKMAISELIIRFIDYYSHFNASKEAIYIEKGLAQKRKQVFGDVRLQIIDPYSPVSVCRSPHASAAFFTAIQFMRKQFKNGQMIASLPDVPEAAQFLRENHFSFWRTQMSDKIIV
;
A
#
# COMPACT_ATOMS: atom_id res chain seq x y z
N MET A 1 65.83 27.89 -45.34
CA MET A 1 66.23 27.15 -46.57
C MET A 1 65.46 25.84 -46.63
N LEU A 2 64.72 25.64 -47.73
CA LEU A 2 64.41 24.39 -48.44
C LEU A 2 63.61 23.23 -47.79
N LYS A 3 62.31 23.21 -48.16
CA LYS A 3 61.43 22.14 -48.73
C LYS A 3 61.78 20.64 -48.62
N LEU A 4 60.75 19.82 -48.34
CA LEU A 4 60.19 18.71 -49.18
C LEU A 4 59.04 17.99 -48.42
N HIS A 5 57.76 18.23 -48.73
CA HIS A 5 56.79 17.45 -49.55
C HIS A 5 56.39 16.01 -49.11
N THR A 6 55.11 15.91 -48.66
CA THR A 6 54.03 14.94 -48.97
C THR A 6 54.33 13.45 -49.22
N THR A 7 53.58 12.53 -48.56
CA THR A 7 52.51 11.65 -49.15
C THR A 7 52.10 10.54 -48.17
N LYS A 8 50.80 10.41 -47.84
CA LYS A 8 49.99 9.14 -47.79
C LYS A 8 48.74 9.26 -46.89
N VAL A 9 47.61 9.64 -47.51
CA VAL A 9 46.24 9.25 -47.11
C VAL A 9 45.43 9.08 -48.42
N LEU A 10 44.52 8.10 -48.44
CA LEU A 10 43.48 7.77 -49.46
C LEU A 10 43.81 6.84 -50.65
N ARG A 11 43.22 5.63 -50.59
CA ARG A 11 42.52 4.86 -51.65
C ARG A 11 41.47 4.02 -50.90
N VAL A 12 40.17 4.36 -50.80
CA VAL A 12 39.06 4.40 -51.79
C VAL A 12 38.86 3.10 -52.57
N PHE A 13 37.86 2.33 -52.10
CA PHE A 13 36.80 1.61 -52.81
C PHE A 13 36.82 1.59 -54.36
N GLN A 14 36.79 0.39 -54.95
CA GLN A 14 35.66 -0.19 -55.73
C GLN A 14 36.18 -1.34 -56.59
N GLN A 15 35.59 -2.54 -56.46
CA GLN A 15 34.87 -3.20 -57.56
C GLN A 15 34.14 -4.46 -57.08
N CYS A 16 33.01 -4.70 -57.75
CA CYS A 16 31.87 -5.55 -57.40
C CYS A 16 31.92 -6.92 -58.11
N LEU A 17 31.31 -7.95 -57.48
CA LEU A 17 30.63 -9.13 -58.07
C LEU A 17 31.53 -10.15 -58.81
N THR A 18 31.47 -11.48 -58.65
CA THR A 18 30.41 -12.45 -58.27
C THR A 18 31.07 -13.74 -57.73
N SER A 19 30.41 -14.46 -56.81
CA SER A 19 30.01 -15.88 -56.97
C SER A 19 29.62 -16.55 -55.65
N GLU A 20 28.39 -17.06 -55.66
CA GLU A 20 27.92 -18.33 -55.10
C GLU A 20 27.70 -18.51 -53.59
N CYS A 21 26.42 -18.80 -53.32
CA CYS A 21 25.81 -19.27 -52.08
C CYS A 21 26.47 -20.55 -51.53
N ALA A 22 26.77 -20.54 -50.23
CA ALA A 22 26.77 -21.74 -49.41
C ALA A 22 26.05 -21.44 -48.09
N VAL A 23 24.83 -21.96 -47.98
CA VAL A 23 24.05 -21.99 -46.75
C VAL A 23 24.74 -22.96 -45.79
N HIS A 24 25.40 -22.44 -44.76
CA HIS A 24 25.77 -23.24 -43.59
C HIS A 24 24.74 -22.97 -42.47
N PRO A 25 24.06 -24.00 -41.95
CA PRO A 25 23.18 -23.83 -40.81
C PRO A 25 24.06 -23.66 -39.57
N SER A 26 24.19 -22.41 -39.09
CA SER A 26 24.70 -22.14 -37.75
C SER A 26 23.65 -22.60 -36.74
N SER A 27 23.73 -23.88 -36.40
CA SER A 27 23.12 -24.45 -35.20
C SER A 27 23.76 -23.82 -33.98
N SER A 28 23.26 -22.65 -33.58
CA SER A 28 23.44 -22.17 -32.21
C SER A 28 22.53 -23.01 -31.32
N ASN A 29 23.01 -24.20 -30.95
CA ASN A 29 22.56 -24.88 -29.73
C ASN A 29 22.89 -23.94 -28.56
N GLU A 30 22.00 -23.01 -28.26
CA GLU A 30 21.95 -22.40 -26.94
C GLU A 30 21.81 -23.57 -25.96
N ASN A 31 22.84 -23.78 -25.14
CA ASN A 31 22.78 -24.68 -24.00
C ASN A 31 21.65 -24.21 -23.07
N LEU A 32 20.42 -24.66 -23.36
CA LEU A 32 19.24 -24.40 -22.58
C LEU A 32 19.47 -25.06 -21.22
N LYS A 33 19.82 -24.23 -20.22
CA LYS A 33 19.87 -24.68 -18.83
C LYS A 33 18.59 -25.46 -18.52
N PRO A 34 18.69 -26.66 -17.91
CA PRO A 34 17.52 -27.45 -17.56
C PRO A 34 16.55 -26.59 -16.75
N LEU A 35 15.26 -26.67 -17.04
CA LEU A 35 14.23 -25.80 -16.47
C LEU A 35 14.35 -25.69 -14.94
N GLU A 36 14.66 -26.80 -14.27
CA GLU A 36 14.80 -26.92 -12.81
C GLU A 36 15.99 -26.15 -12.21
N THR A 37 16.98 -25.78 -13.03
CA THR A 37 18.17 -25.03 -12.62
C THR A 37 18.00 -23.51 -12.76
N LEU A 38 16.88 -23.05 -13.33
CA LEU A 38 16.60 -21.63 -13.49
C LEU A 38 16.27 -20.98 -12.14
N PRO A 39 16.67 -19.71 -11.94
CA PRO A 39 16.16 -18.90 -10.82
C PRO A 39 14.63 -18.91 -10.79
N TYR A 40 14.05 -18.79 -9.60
CA TYR A 40 12.60 -18.95 -9.37
C TYR A 40 11.72 -18.15 -10.34
N VAL A 41 12.07 -16.88 -10.56
CA VAL A 41 11.33 -15.97 -11.45
C VAL A 41 11.39 -16.45 -12.90
N ASP A 42 12.58 -16.80 -13.38
CA ASP A 42 12.80 -17.27 -14.76
C ASP A 42 12.15 -18.63 -15.00
N TYR A 43 12.19 -19.52 -14.00
CA TYR A 43 11.48 -20.78 -14.02
C TYR A 43 9.97 -20.57 -14.22
N ILE A 44 9.33 -19.69 -13.44
CA ILE A 44 7.89 -19.44 -13.57
C ILE A 44 7.57 -18.81 -14.93
N LYS A 45 8.35 -17.81 -15.36
CA LYS A 45 8.14 -17.13 -16.64
C LYS A 45 8.22 -18.10 -17.82
N LYS A 46 9.18 -19.03 -17.80
CA LYS A 46 9.35 -20.03 -18.84
C LYS A 46 8.30 -21.13 -18.80
N LYS A 47 7.87 -21.54 -17.60
CA LYS A 47 6.95 -22.68 -17.42
C LYS A 47 5.47 -22.31 -17.54
N TYR A 48 5.08 -21.09 -17.17
CA TYR A 48 3.68 -20.68 -17.07
C TYR A 48 3.38 -19.32 -17.73
N PRO A 49 3.81 -19.06 -18.98
CA PRO A 49 3.60 -17.76 -19.64
C PRO A 49 2.12 -17.38 -19.75
N ASP A 50 1.26 -18.31 -20.18
CA ASP A 50 -0.18 -18.05 -20.35
C ASP A 50 -0.88 -17.70 -19.03
N LYS A 51 -0.43 -18.31 -17.92
CA LYS A 51 -0.98 -18.00 -16.59
C LYS A 51 -0.54 -16.61 -16.12
N LEU A 52 0.68 -16.17 -16.45
CA LEU A 52 1.13 -14.82 -16.13
C LEU A 52 0.36 -13.76 -16.93
N GLU A 53 -0.01 -14.07 -18.17
CA GLU A 53 -0.85 -13.16 -18.96
C GLU A 53 -2.27 -13.09 -18.41
N ASN A 54 -2.86 -14.23 -18.02
CA ASN A 54 -4.14 -14.22 -17.33
C ASN A 54 -4.08 -13.48 -15.98
N MET A 55 -2.98 -13.60 -15.24
CA MET A 55 -2.77 -12.81 -14.01
C MET A 55 -2.80 -11.30 -14.30
N ASN A 56 -2.18 -10.83 -15.40
CA ASN A 56 -2.24 -9.42 -15.81
C ASN A 56 -3.69 -8.97 -15.97
N VAL A 57 -4.50 -9.76 -16.69
CA VAL A 57 -5.93 -9.47 -16.92
C VAL A 57 -6.72 -9.46 -15.62
N GLN A 58 -6.56 -10.47 -14.76
CA GLN A 58 -7.27 -10.57 -13.48
C GLN A 58 -6.99 -9.36 -12.56
N VAL A 59 -5.74 -8.90 -12.51
CA VAL A 59 -5.37 -7.75 -11.67
C VAL A 59 -5.90 -6.44 -12.26
N GLU A 60 -5.96 -6.29 -13.58
CA GLU A 60 -6.62 -5.14 -14.19
C GLU A 60 -8.14 -5.17 -14.02
N ASN A 61 -8.77 -6.35 -13.99
CA ASN A 61 -10.19 -6.48 -13.64
C ASN A 61 -10.46 -5.97 -12.22
N LEU A 62 -9.63 -6.34 -11.24
CA LEU A 62 -9.71 -5.77 -9.88
C LEU A 62 -9.57 -4.23 -9.89
N ASN A 63 -8.73 -3.68 -10.76
CA ASN A 63 -8.56 -2.23 -10.89
C ASN A 63 -9.77 -1.57 -11.54
N SER A 64 -10.41 -2.22 -12.51
CA SER A 64 -11.66 -1.77 -13.13
C SER A 64 -12.81 -1.77 -12.13
N GLU A 65 -13.01 -2.85 -11.38
CA GLU A 65 -14.01 -2.92 -10.29
C GLU A 65 -13.79 -1.83 -9.24
N ARG A 66 -12.52 -1.56 -8.87
CA ARG A 66 -12.15 -0.45 -7.98
C ARG A 66 -12.54 0.91 -8.57
N LYS A 67 -12.43 1.10 -9.89
CA LYS A 67 -12.85 2.35 -10.56
C LYS A 67 -14.38 2.48 -10.56
N GLU A 68 -15.12 1.39 -10.70
CA GLU A 68 -16.60 1.37 -10.63
C GLU A 68 -17.12 1.66 -9.21
N CYS A 69 -16.37 1.26 -8.17
CA CYS A 69 -16.66 1.65 -6.80
C CYS A 69 -16.55 3.18 -6.54
N LYS A 70 -16.14 3.98 -7.54
CA LYS A 70 -16.09 5.45 -7.40
C LYS A 70 -17.48 6.08 -7.53
N LYS A 71 -17.75 6.94 -6.54
CA LYS A 71 -18.87 7.89 -6.40
C LYS A 71 -20.19 7.27 -5.95
N ASN A 72 -20.27 6.98 -4.65
CA ASN A 72 -21.55 7.16 -3.95
C ASN A 72 -21.71 8.67 -3.65
N THR A 73 -22.14 9.45 -4.65
CA THR A 73 -22.33 10.90 -4.54
C THR A 73 -23.25 11.28 -3.38
N LYS A 74 -24.21 10.41 -3.05
CA LYS A 74 -25.10 10.60 -1.89
C LYS A 74 -24.31 10.62 -0.58
N VAL A 75 -23.42 9.66 -0.39
CA VAL A 75 -22.57 9.57 0.81
C VAL A 75 -21.59 10.75 0.90
N LEU A 76 -20.99 11.17 -0.21
CA LEU A 76 -20.12 12.35 -0.23
C LEU A 76 -20.88 13.65 0.09
N ASN A 77 -22.09 13.81 -0.46
CA ASN A 77 -22.95 14.96 -0.15
C ASN A 77 -23.38 14.94 1.32
N PHE A 78 -23.82 13.78 1.82
CA PHE A 78 -24.14 13.60 3.23
C PHE A 78 -23.00 14.05 4.14
N PHE A 79 -21.74 13.66 3.87
CA PHE A 79 -20.62 14.08 4.70
C PHE A 79 -20.25 15.55 4.55
N ARG A 80 -20.37 16.10 3.34
CA ARG A 80 -20.20 17.55 3.15
C ARG A 80 -21.21 18.31 4.00
N ASP A 81 -22.47 17.90 3.98
CA ASP A 81 -23.56 18.55 4.68
C ASP A 81 -23.41 18.34 6.20
N LEU A 82 -23.11 17.12 6.64
CA LEU A 82 -22.83 16.77 8.04
C LEU A 82 -21.67 17.59 8.61
N ASN A 83 -20.55 17.70 7.89
CA ASN A 83 -19.40 18.53 8.28
C ASN A 83 -19.78 20.02 8.35
N SER A 84 -20.78 20.44 7.57
CA SER A 84 -21.33 21.79 7.57
C SER A 84 -22.19 22.11 8.82
N PHE A 85 -22.80 21.08 9.43
CA PHE A 85 -23.71 21.19 10.58
C PHE A 85 -23.05 20.91 11.94
N ILE A 86 -22.11 19.96 12.03
CA ILE A 86 -21.48 19.56 13.31
C ILE A 86 -20.62 20.70 13.89
N LEU A 87 -20.03 21.55 13.06
CA LEU A 87 -18.96 22.46 13.49
C LEU A 87 -19.17 23.84 12.90
N ASN A 88 -18.91 24.89 13.70
CA ASN A 88 -18.71 26.23 13.15
C ASN A 88 -17.64 26.10 12.04
N LYS A 89 -18.05 26.30 10.78
CA LYS A 89 -17.26 26.03 9.56
C LYS A 89 -15.87 26.67 9.58
N HIS A 90 -15.66 27.66 10.44
CA HIS A 90 -14.40 28.39 10.59
C HIS A 90 -13.44 27.79 11.63
N SER A 91 -13.88 26.83 12.45
CA SER A 91 -13.12 26.34 13.62
C SER A 91 -12.61 24.90 13.47
N VAL A 92 -13.40 23.98 12.92
CA VAL A 92 -13.08 22.55 12.89
C VAL A 92 -13.61 21.94 11.59
N GLU A 93 -13.00 20.82 11.16
CA GLU A 93 -13.38 20.03 10.01
C GLU A 93 -13.23 18.53 10.30
N LEU A 94 -14.12 17.69 9.74
CA LEU A 94 -13.86 16.26 9.56
C LEU A 94 -13.17 16.05 8.21
N LEU A 95 -11.89 15.70 8.24
CA LEU A 95 -11.11 15.48 7.02
C LEU A 95 -11.18 13.99 6.64
N PRO A 96 -11.53 13.66 5.39
CA PRO A 96 -11.51 12.28 4.93
C PRO A 96 -10.06 11.76 4.90
N VAL A 97 -9.87 10.50 5.23
CA VAL A 97 -8.58 9.81 5.16
C VAL A 97 -8.72 8.40 4.56
N GLY A 98 -7.62 7.67 4.46
CA GLY A 98 -7.66 6.25 4.13
C GLY A 98 -8.05 5.96 2.68
N SER A 99 -8.85 4.90 2.50
CA SER A 99 -9.16 4.31 1.18
C SER A 99 -9.90 5.29 0.26
N MET A 100 -10.70 6.19 0.84
CA MET A 100 -11.51 7.17 0.11
C MET A 100 -10.65 8.20 -0.60
N VAL A 101 -9.68 8.79 0.11
CA VAL A 101 -8.75 9.81 -0.43
C VAL A 101 -7.72 9.18 -1.35
N THR A 102 -7.17 8.03 -0.94
CA THR A 102 -6.20 7.29 -1.77
C THR A 102 -6.85 6.64 -3.00
N LYS A 103 -8.19 6.64 -3.09
CA LYS A 103 -8.98 6.02 -4.16
C LYS A 103 -8.71 4.49 -4.27
N PHE A 104 -8.36 3.85 -3.16
CA PHE A 104 -8.17 2.38 -3.02
C PHE A 104 -9.44 1.68 -2.50
N VAL A 105 -10.60 2.32 -2.63
CA VAL A 105 -11.92 1.82 -2.21
C VAL A 105 -12.29 0.46 -2.81
N ASN A 106 -13.12 -0.28 -2.07
CA ASN A 106 -13.87 -1.45 -2.51
C ASN A 106 -15.33 -1.31 -2.03
N LYS A 107 -16.21 -2.26 -2.38
CA LYS A 107 -17.65 -2.21 -2.03
C LYS A 107 -17.93 -2.18 -0.51
N GLN A 108 -16.97 -2.63 0.30
CA GLN A 108 -17.09 -2.74 1.77
C GLN A 108 -16.20 -1.71 2.49
N SER A 109 -15.68 -0.70 1.79
CA SER A 109 -14.77 0.26 2.42
C SER A 109 -15.54 1.16 3.37
N ASP A 110 -15.11 1.14 4.63
CA ASP A 110 -15.55 2.10 5.64
C ASP A 110 -15.07 3.52 5.26
N PHE A 111 -15.77 4.51 5.81
CA PHE A 111 -15.46 5.92 5.62
C PHE A 111 -14.67 6.44 6.82
N ASP A 112 -13.36 6.59 6.62
CA ASP A 112 -12.45 7.07 7.64
C ASP A 112 -12.36 8.61 7.64
N PHE A 113 -12.50 9.22 8.81
CA PHE A 113 -12.32 10.65 9.02
C PHE A 113 -11.36 10.94 10.18
N VAL A 114 -10.75 12.12 10.13
CA VAL A 114 -9.96 12.67 11.23
C VAL A 114 -10.58 13.99 11.69
N PHE A 115 -10.77 14.13 12.99
CA PHE A 115 -11.17 15.39 13.61
C PHE A 115 -10.04 16.43 13.53
N PHE A 116 -10.29 17.59 12.90
CA PHE A 116 -9.25 18.57 12.61
C PHE A 116 -9.67 20.01 12.98
N PRO A 117 -9.15 20.55 14.10
CA PRO A 117 -9.21 21.99 14.36
C PRO A 117 -8.39 22.78 13.32
N LYS A 118 -9.05 23.74 12.65
CA LYS A 118 -8.48 24.49 11.52
C LYS A 118 -7.40 25.46 11.96
N ARG A 119 -7.61 26.19 13.05
CA ARG A 119 -6.63 27.15 13.57
C ARG A 119 -5.56 26.46 14.39
N ASP A 120 -4.31 26.86 14.19
CA ASP A 120 -3.17 26.22 14.84
C ASP A 120 -3.23 26.36 16.37
N ASP A 121 -3.59 27.53 16.90
CA ASP A 121 -3.72 27.75 18.35
C ASP A 121 -4.79 26.85 18.99
N GLN A 122 -5.93 26.69 18.32
CA GLN A 122 -7.01 25.79 18.74
C GLN A 122 -6.59 24.33 18.66
N ARG A 123 -5.83 23.96 17.62
CA ARG A 123 -5.33 22.60 17.42
C ARG A 123 -4.42 22.15 18.55
N HIS A 124 -3.45 22.99 18.93
CA HIS A 124 -2.54 22.68 20.04
C HIS A 124 -3.27 22.55 21.37
N ARG A 125 -4.20 23.47 21.68
CA ARG A 125 -5.02 23.40 22.90
C ARG A 125 -5.87 22.12 22.93
N PHE A 126 -6.56 21.83 21.83
CA PHE A 126 -7.39 20.64 21.72
C PHE A 126 -6.58 19.35 21.91
N LEU A 127 -5.43 19.21 21.23
CA LEU A 127 -4.57 18.03 21.36
C LEU A 127 -4.07 17.84 22.79
N ARG A 128 -3.61 18.93 23.42
CA ARG A 128 -3.18 18.91 24.83
C ARG A 128 -4.29 18.41 25.73
N ASP A 129 -5.49 19.00 25.64
CA ASP A 129 -6.62 18.65 26.49
C ASP A 129 -7.09 17.21 26.20
N LEU A 130 -7.14 16.82 24.92
CA LEU A 130 -7.50 15.47 24.49
C LEU A 130 -6.54 14.41 25.05
N HIS A 131 -5.23 14.63 25.04
CA HIS A 131 -4.26 13.61 25.44
C HIS A 131 -3.95 13.62 26.94
N GLN A 132 -3.96 14.79 27.58
CA GLN A 132 -3.58 14.93 28.99
C GLN A 132 -4.77 14.86 29.96
N ASN A 133 -6.01 15.00 29.48
CA ASN A 133 -7.21 14.96 30.31
C ASN A 133 -8.17 13.85 29.85
N PRO A 134 -8.12 12.65 30.47
CA PRO A 134 -9.00 11.53 30.12
C PRO A 134 -10.50 11.85 30.25
N SER A 135 -10.89 12.63 31.25
CA SER A 135 -12.28 13.04 31.45
C SER A 135 -12.75 13.98 30.35
N PHE A 136 -11.92 14.95 29.95
CA PHE A 136 -12.20 15.79 28.78
C PHE A 136 -12.34 14.95 27.53
N LYS A 137 -11.41 14.02 27.27
CA LYS A 137 -11.47 13.13 26.10
C LYS A 137 -12.79 12.36 26.04
N GLN A 138 -13.16 11.69 27.12
CA GLN A 138 -14.39 10.90 27.17
C GLN A 138 -15.65 11.77 27.00
N ASN A 139 -15.72 12.88 27.73
CA ASN A 139 -16.86 13.80 27.63
C ASN A 139 -16.97 14.42 26.24
N PHE A 140 -15.85 14.86 25.66
CA PHE A 140 -15.79 15.43 24.33
C PHE A 140 -16.26 14.44 23.28
N MET A 141 -15.73 13.21 23.30
CA MET A 141 -16.13 12.15 22.36
C MET A 141 -17.63 11.84 22.47
N SER A 142 -18.18 11.75 23.69
CA SER A 142 -19.60 11.43 23.88
C SER A 142 -20.52 12.57 23.44
N VAL A 143 -20.16 13.83 23.74
CA VAL A 143 -20.88 15.01 23.25
C VAL A 143 -20.82 15.08 21.73
N PHE A 144 -19.65 14.85 21.15
CA PHE A 144 -19.46 14.84 19.70
C PHE A 144 -20.29 13.75 19.04
N ALA A 145 -20.32 12.54 19.60
CA ALA A 145 -21.13 11.43 19.10
C ALA A 145 -22.63 11.74 19.10
N LYS A 146 -23.15 12.32 20.20
CA LYS A 146 -24.55 12.78 20.29
C LYS A 146 -24.87 13.86 19.27
N LEU A 147 -23.93 14.77 19.02
CA LEU A 147 -24.08 15.81 18.00
C LEU A 147 -24.17 15.20 16.60
N ILE A 148 -23.29 14.24 16.26
CA ILE A 148 -23.38 13.55 14.97
C ILE A 148 -24.71 12.85 14.84
N ALA A 149 -25.12 12.04 15.82
CA ALA A 149 -26.38 11.31 15.75
C ALA A 149 -27.57 12.24 15.49
N ARG A 150 -27.64 13.37 16.21
CA ARG A 150 -28.69 14.38 16.04
C ARG A 150 -28.68 15.01 14.65
N GLU A 151 -27.53 15.42 14.14
CA GLU A 151 -27.47 16.07 12.83
C GLU A 151 -27.66 15.07 11.68
N SER A 152 -27.21 13.82 11.82
CA SER A 152 -27.45 12.77 10.84
C SER A 152 -28.92 12.41 10.70
N GLU A 153 -29.66 12.36 11.82
CA GLU A 153 -31.11 12.14 11.80
C GLU A 153 -31.85 13.24 11.03
N LYS A 154 -31.47 14.51 11.22
CA LYS A 154 -32.02 15.64 10.44
C LYS A 154 -31.70 15.55 8.95
N LEU A 155 -30.58 14.93 8.59
CA LEU A 155 -30.17 14.71 7.20
C LEU A 155 -30.83 13.47 6.57
N GLY A 156 -31.69 12.76 7.30
CA GLY A 156 -32.39 11.57 6.80
C GLY A 156 -31.57 10.28 6.84
N GLU A 157 -30.45 10.28 7.56
CA GLU A 157 -29.59 9.10 7.78
C GLU A 157 -29.54 8.78 9.29
N PRO A 158 -30.55 8.10 9.85
CA PRO A 158 -30.60 7.81 11.27
C PRO A 158 -29.49 6.86 11.70
N VAL A 159 -28.91 7.12 12.87
CA VAL A 159 -27.86 6.30 13.47
C VAL A 159 -28.47 5.07 14.12
N GLU A 160 -27.99 3.88 13.73
CA GLU A 160 -28.36 2.60 14.33
C GLU A 160 -27.52 2.31 15.58
N LYS A 161 -26.20 2.53 15.50
CA LYS A 161 -25.26 2.19 16.57
C LYS A 161 -24.09 3.13 16.63
N VAL A 162 -23.71 3.51 17.85
CA VAL A 162 -22.50 4.26 18.16
C VAL A 162 -21.58 3.41 19.03
N VAL A 163 -20.29 3.39 18.72
CA VAL A 163 -19.25 2.77 19.56
C VAL A 163 -18.15 3.79 19.83
N GLU A 164 -17.97 4.13 21.10
CA GLU A 164 -16.94 5.05 21.57
C GLU A 164 -15.73 4.26 22.11
N LEU A 165 -14.54 4.52 21.56
CA LEU A 165 -13.30 3.84 21.95
C LEU A 165 -12.23 4.84 22.42
N PRO A 166 -12.46 5.59 23.53
CA PRO A 166 -11.56 6.66 23.98
C PRO A 166 -10.21 6.17 24.51
N ARG A 167 -10.12 4.88 24.90
CA ARG A 167 -8.92 4.25 25.49
C ARG A 167 -7.99 3.63 24.46
N MET A 168 -8.37 3.63 23.18
CA MET A 168 -7.48 3.18 22.11
C MET A 168 -6.32 4.14 21.95
N ARG A 169 -5.18 3.63 21.47
CA ARG A 169 -3.98 4.45 21.19
C ARG A 169 -4.34 5.66 20.32
N VAL A 170 -5.12 5.42 19.27
CA VAL A 170 -5.80 6.45 18.49
C VAL A 170 -7.28 6.35 18.88
N PRO A 171 -7.82 7.30 19.65
CA PRO A 171 -9.23 7.26 20.04
C PRO A 171 -10.13 7.26 18.80
N LEU A 172 -11.14 6.39 18.82
CA LEU A 172 -11.98 6.11 17.65
C LEU A 172 -13.46 6.19 18.03
N LEU A 173 -14.26 6.79 17.15
CA LEU A 173 -15.71 6.80 17.20
C LEU A 173 -16.25 6.10 15.96
N ILE A 174 -16.94 4.97 16.15
CA ILE A 174 -17.56 4.21 15.06
C ILE A 174 -19.05 4.50 15.07
N ILE A 175 -19.60 4.92 13.94
CA ILE A 175 -21.04 5.19 13.79
C ILE A 175 -21.56 4.35 12.64
N ARG A 176 -22.58 3.54 12.94
CA ARG A 176 -23.33 2.74 11.97
C ARG A 176 -24.69 3.36 11.77
N TYR A 177 -25.06 3.56 10.51
CA TYR A 177 -26.35 4.10 10.10
C TYR A 177 -27.31 2.99 9.72
N ALA A 178 -28.61 3.25 9.82
CA ALA A 178 -29.65 2.30 9.42
C ALA A 178 -29.57 1.91 7.92
N SER A 179 -28.93 2.74 7.10
CA SER A 179 -28.64 2.45 5.69
C SER A 179 -27.54 1.39 5.47
N GLY A 180 -26.88 0.93 6.53
CA GLY A 180 -25.72 0.03 6.48
C GLY A 180 -24.39 0.75 6.27
N LEU A 181 -24.40 2.09 6.12
CA LEU A 181 -23.19 2.92 6.08
C LEU A 181 -22.47 2.87 7.44
N SER A 182 -21.14 2.77 7.42
CA SER A 182 -20.31 2.85 8.62
C SER A 182 -19.23 3.92 8.46
N ILE A 183 -19.01 4.70 9.51
CA ILE A 183 -17.99 5.75 9.55
C ILE A 183 -17.13 5.59 10.79
N ASP A 184 -15.84 5.85 10.60
CA ASP A 184 -14.81 5.72 11.60
C ASP A 184 -14.14 7.10 11.77
N ILE A 185 -14.45 7.78 12.87
CA ILE A 185 -13.89 9.11 13.18
C ILE A 185 -12.76 8.95 14.20
N GLN A 186 -11.54 9.25 13.75
CA GLN A 186 -10.34 9.22 14.56
C GLN A 186 -10.13 10.60 15.21
N PHE A 187 -9.88 10.60 16.52
CA PHE A 187 -9.36 11.78 17.20
C PHE A 187 -7.82 11.71 17.19
N PRO A 188 -7.15 12.73 16.64
CA PRO A 188 -5.78 12.63 16.18
C PRO A 188 -4.75 12.47 17.31
N GLU A 189 -3.66 11.76 16.99
CA GLU A 189 -2.36 11.88 17.69
C GLU A 189 -1.68 13.22 17.30
N GLU A 190 -0.69 13.68 18.06
CA GLU A 190 -0.04 15.00 17.88
C GLU A 190 0.45 15.24 16.43
N ASN A 191 0.98 14.20 15.79
CA ASN A 191 1.54 14.27 14.44
C ASN A 191 0.54 14.02 13.30
N TYR A 192 -0.75 13.76 13.62
CA TYR A 192 -1.78 13.49 12.63
C TYR A 192 -1.39 12.42 11.59
N HIS A 193 -0.87 11.28 12.06
CA HIS A 193 -0.36 10.21 11.20
C HIS A 193 -1.36 9.78 10.11
N ALA A 194 -2.66 9.69 10.43
CA ALA A 194 -3.68 9.30 9.45
C ALA A 194 -3.75 10.24 8.24
N LEU A 195 -3.60 11.55 8.43
CA LEU A 195 -3.53 12.51 7.32
C LEU A 195 -2.23 12.33 6.53
N ARG A 196 -1.08 12.34 7.22
CA ARG A 196 0.24 12.23 6.56
C ARG A 196 0.39 10.93 5.76
N ASN A 197 0.00 9.80 6.34
CA ASN A 197 0.02 8.48 5.70
C ASN A 197 -0.89 8.43 4.48
N THR A 198 -2.10 8.99 4.59
CA THR A 198 -3.04 9.08 3.47
C THR A 198 -2.45 9.90 2.32
N HIS A 199 -1.85 11.05 2.63
CA HIS A 199 -1.21 11.90 1.63
C HIS A 199 -0.02 11.18 0.97
N LEU A 200 0.87 10.55 1.75
CA LEU A 200 2.00 9.78 1.24
C LEU A 200 1.57 8.69 0.26
N MET A 201 0.56 7.89 0.62
CA MET A 201 0.07 6.80 -0.23
C MET A 201 -0.58 7.33 -1.51
N ARG A 202 -1.22 8.49 -1.44
CA ARG A 202 -1.76 9.18 -2.62
C ARG A 202 -0.65 9.64 -3.55
N MET A 203 0.46 10.16 -3.03
CA MET A 203 1.61 10.54 -3.85
C MET A 203 2.25 9.34 -4.53
N TYR A 204 2.45 8.22 -3.82
CA TYR A 204 2.94 6.97 -4.45
C TYR A 204 2.01 6.45 -5.54
N LYS A 205 0.70 6.58 -5.36
CA LYS A 205 -0.29 6.20 -6.38
C LYS A 205 -0.17 7.01 -7.68
N VAL A 206 0.15 8.29 -7.59
CA VAL A 206 0.33 9.15 -8.76
C VAL A 206 1.64 8.81 -9.51
N CYS A 207 2.64 8.25 -8.83
CA CYS A 207 3.92 7.88 -9.46
C CYS A 207 3.78 6.83 -10.57
N ASP A 208 3.10 5.71 -10.29
CA ASP A 208 3.02 4.57 -11.21
C ASP A 208 1.80 3.69 -10.90
N ASN A 209 0.99 3.37 -11.92
CA ASN A 209 -0.22 2.55 -11.75
C ASN A 209 0.10 1.14 -11.23
N ARG A 210 1.30 0.59 -11.48
CA ARG A 210 1.68 -0.75 -11.01
C ARG A 210 1.71 -0.85 -9.49
N PHE A 211 1.87 0.26 -8.76
CA PHE A 211 1.66 0.28 -7.30
C PHE A 211 0.21 -0.04 -6.92
N THR A 212 -0.75 0.55 -7.63
CA THR A 212 -2.17 0.26 -7.43
C THR A 212 -2.46 -1.21 -7.72
N LEU A 213 -1.98 -1.72 -8.86
CA LEU A 213 -2.22 -3.10 -9.26
C LEU A 213 -1.63 -4.10 -8.27
N LEU A 214 -0.38 -3.90 -7.84
CA LEU A 214 0.27 -4.77 -6.87
C LEU A 214 -0.46 -4.77 -5.53
N PHE A 215 -0.87 -3.59 -5.05
CA PHE A 215 -1.65 -3.49 -3.81
C PHE A 215 -3.00 -4.20 -3.92
N LEU A 216 -3.73 -4.06 -5.04
CA LEU A 216 -5.02 -4.72 -5.23
C LEU A 216 -4.90 -6.24 -5.22
N TRP A 217 -3.91 -6.76 -5.95
CA TRP A 217 -3.58 -8.19 -5.93
C TRP A 217 -3.24 -8.66 -4.51
N LEU A 218 -2.31 -7.97 -3.85
CA LEU A 218 -1.84 -8.36 -2.52
C LEU A 218 -2.97 -8.35 -1.50
N ARG A 219 -3.81 -7.30 -1.52
CA ARG A 219 -5.00 -7.21 -0.67
C ARG A 219 -5.95 -8.37 -0.92
N ALA A 220 -6.29 -8.65 -2.18
CA ALA A 220 -7.24 -9.71 -2.53
C ALA A 220 -6.76 -11.09 -2.05
N VAL A 221 -5.47 -11.40 -2.26
CA VAL A 221 -4.92 -12.69 -1.81
C VAL A 221 -4.78 -12.75 -0.29
N CYS A 222 -4.31 -11.68 0.37
CA CYS A 222 -4.23 -11.64 1.83
C CYS A 222 -5.60 -11.75 2.52
N ASP A 223 -6.66 -11.22 1.90
CA ASP A 223 -8.03 -11.37 2.38
C ASP A 223 -8.49 -12.83 2.30
N LYS A 224 -8.24 -13.50 1.17
CA LYS A 224 -8.58 -14.92 0.99
C LYS A 224 -7.80 -15.84 1.93
N LEU A 225 -6.56 -15.50 2.23
CA LEU A 225 -5.72 -16.24 3.17
C LEU A 225 -5.99 -15.87 4.65
N GLU A 226 -6.91 -14.94 4.93
CA GLU A 226 -7.22 -14.46 6.29
C GLU A 226 -6.00 -13.92 7.06
N VAL A 227 -5.01 -13.35 6.35
CA VAL A 227 -3.78 -12.81 6.96
C VAL A 227 -3.80 -11.28 7.14
N ARG A 228 -4.95 -10.65 6.87
CA ARG A 228 -5.20 -9.20 7.05
C ARG A 228 -6.43 -8.98 7.91
N ASN A 229 -6.23 -8.54 9.14
CA ASN A 229 -7.27 -8.00 10.01
C ASN A 229 -6.62 -7.33 11.23
N SER A 230 -6.41 -6.01 11.17
CA SER A 230 -5.68 -5.29 12.22
C SER A 230 -6.39 -5.28 13.58
N LYS A 231 -7.71 -5.54 13.62
CA LYS A 231 -8.46 -5.68 14.88
C LYS A 231 -7.95 -6.85 15.72
N TYR A 232 -7.53 -7.93 15.06
CA TYR A 232 -6.94 -9.12 15.70
C TYR A 232 -5.40 -9.12 15.64
N GLY A 233 -4.78 -7.95 15.46
CA GLY A 233 -3.33 -7.83 15.44
C GLY A 233 -2.65 -8.39 14.19
N LEU A 234 -3.38 -8.60 13.08
CA LEU A 234 -2.76 -8.91 11.79
C LEU A 234 -2.44 -7.64 10.99
N LEU A 235 -2.01 -7.81 9.74
CA LEU A 235 -1.71 -6.68 8.86
C LEU A 235 -2.95 -5.80 8.63
N SER A 236 -2.72 -4.49 8.51
CA SER A 236 -3.71 -3.52 8.05
C SER A 236 -3.49 -3.26 6.56
N SER A 237 -4.44 -2.60 5.90
CA SER A 237 -4.25 -2.14 4.52
C SER A 237 -3.04 -1.21 4.38
N TYR A 238 -2.75 -0.38 5.39
CA TYR A 238 -1.57 0.49 5.40
C TYR A 238 -0.27 -0.32 5.45
N HIS A 239 -0.21 -1.39 6.24
CA HIS A 239 0.97 -2.27 6.25
C HIS A 239 1.22 -2.90 4.87
N LEU A 240 0.17 -3.36 4.18
CA LEU A 240 0.30 -3.90 2.82
C LEU A 240 0.77 -2.84 1.83
N LEU A 241 0.24 -1.61 1.91
CA LEU A 241 0.69 -0.51 1.06
C LEU A 241 2.19 -0.22 1.26
N LEU A 242 2.67 -0.19 2.52
CA LEU A 242 4.08 0.03 2.81
C LEU A 242 4.98 -1.11 2.31
N LEU A 243 4.52 -2.36 2.37
CA LEU A 243 5.24 -3.50 1.79
C LEU A 243 5.33 -3.40 0.26
N CYS A 244 4.27 -2.97 -0.41
CA CYS A 244 4.29 -2.68 -1.84
C CYS A 244 5.23 -1.51 -2.17
N VAL A 245 5.15 -0.40 -1.41
CA VAL A 245 6.03 0.76 -1.59
C VAL A 245 7.49 0.35 -1.47
N HIS A 246 7.86 -0.33 -0.38
CA HIS A 246 9.22 -0.81 -0.15
C HIS A 246 9.73 -1.65 -1.31
N PHE A 247 8.97 -2.68 -1.70
CA PHE A 247 9.35 -3.56 -2.81
C PHE A 247 9.55 -2.78 -4.12
N LEU A 248 8.64 -1.87 -4.45
CA LEU A 248 8.66 -1.14 -5.72
C LEU A 248 9.70 -0.02 -5.76
N GLN A 249 10.11 0.54 -4.62
CA GLN A 249 11.11 1.62 -4.57
C GLN A 249 12.53 1.10 -4.29
N SER A 250 12.69 -0.17 -3.91
CA SER A 250 13.97 -0.70 -3.45
C SER A 250 14.77 -1.36 -4.56
N GLU A 251 15.99 -0.88 -4.74
CA GLU A 251 16.99 -1.51 -5.64
C GLU A 251 17.48 -2.88 -5.12
N GLN A 252 17.25 -3.19 -3.83
CA GLN A 252 17.50 -4.53 -3.28
C GLN A 252 16.47 -5.55 -3.78
N ALA A 253 15.28 -5.09 -4.16
CA ALA A 253 14.18 -5.93 -4.62
C ALA A 253 14.07 -5.96 -6.15
N LEU A 254 14.33 -4.82 -6.81
CA LEU A 254 14.17 -4.64 -8.25
C LEU A 254 15.45 -4.05 -8.86
N SER A 255 15.97 -4.74 -9.87
CA SER A 255 17.17 -4.32 -10.63
C SER A 255 16.90 -4.46 -12.13
N PRO A 256 17.45 -3.57 -12.99
CA PRO A 256 18.33 -2.43 -12.66
C PRO A 256 17.61 -1.18 -12.16
N TRP A 257 16.28 -1.10 -12.31
CA TRP A 257 15.52 0.11 -11.98
C TRP A 257 14.35 -0.19 -11.04
N PRO A 258 14.12 0.64 -10.01
CA PRO A 258 12.90 0.59 -9.23
C PRO A 258 11.70 1.09 -10.04
N VAL A 259 10.50 0.73 -9.60
CA VAL A 259 9.24 1.22 -10.16
C VAL A 259 8.88 2.59 -9.58
N LEU A 260 9.01 2.75 -8.26
CA LEU A 260 8.69 3.96 -7.52
C LEU A 260 9.94 4.73 -7.12
N PRO A 261 9.85 6.07 -6.94
CA PRO A 261 10.90 6.84 -6.32
C PRO A 261 10.89 6.64 -4.80
N VAL A 262 11.99 6.98 -4.14
CA VAL A 262 11.96 7.24 -2.70
C VAL A 262 11.48 8.68 -2.47
N LEU A 263 10.17 8.86 -2.25
CA LEU A 263 9.55 10.20 -2.24
C LEU A 263 10.16 11.15 -1.20
N ALA A 264 10.57 10.64 -0.03
CA ALA A 264 11.21 11.46 0.99
C ALA A 264 12.55 12.08 0.53
N LYS A 265 13.20 11.49 -0.49
CA LYS A 265 14.44 12.00 -1.09
C LYS A 265 14.19 12.87 -2.32
N THR A 266 13.26 12.46 -3.19
CA THR A 266 13.03 13.12 -4.48
C THR A 266 12.02 14.26 -4.41
N HIS A 267 11.11 14.22 -3.43
CA HIS A 267 9.99 15.15 -3.28
C HIS A 267 9.75 15.47 -1.80
N SER A 268 10.82 15.75 -1.04
CA SER A 268 10.75 15.99 0.41
C SER A 268 9.69 17.04 0.76
N SER A 269 9.68 18.18 0.06
CA SER A 269 8.72 19.27 0.22
C SER A 269 7.23 18.88 0.12
N LEU A 270 6.92 17.67 -0.36
CA LEU A 270 5.55 17.15 -0.47
C LEU A 270 5.21 16.08 0.57
N VAL A 271 6.19 15.36 1.11
CA VAL A 271 5.91 14.17 1.94
C VAL A 271 6.64 14.08 3.27
N THR A 272 7.54 14.99 3.64
CA THR A 272 8.28 14.88 4.90
C THR A 272 7.50 15.40 6.12
N ALA A 273 7.97 15.06 7.33
CA ALA A 273 7.29 15.36 8.59
C ALA A 273 7.30 16.86 8.96
N ASP A 274 8.24 17.63 8.42
CA ASP A 274 8.41 19.08 8.55
C ASP A 274 7.27 19.89 7.90
N ILE A 275 6.57 19.30 6.93
CA ILE A 275 5.44 19.97 6.26
C ILE A 275 4.36 20.29 7.31
N PRO A 276 3.92 21.56 7.42
CA PRO A 276 2.84 21.95 8.33
C PRO A 276 1.58 21.11 8.09
N ILE A 277 0.98 20.61 9.17
CA ILE A 277 -0.17 19.70 9.03
C ILE A 277 -1.40 20.40 8.42
N SER A 278 -1.53 21.72 8.58
CA SER A 278 -2.50 22.55 7.86
C SER A 278 -2.33 22.44 6.35
N LYS A 279 -1.09 22.44 5.85
CA LYS A 279 -0.81 22.29 4.42
C LYS A 279 -1.15 20.89 3.92
N VAL A 280 -0.82 19.85 4.68
CA VAL A 280 -1.22 18.46 4.36
C VAL A 280 -2.75 18.32 4.30
N ALA A 281 -3.47 18.97 5.22
CA ALA A 281 -4.93 18.99 5.22
C ALA A 281 -5.52 19.67 3.97
N GLU A 282 -4.91 20.73 3.46
CA GLU A 282 -5.29 21.33 2.17
C GLU A 282 -5.05 20.38 1.00
N LEU A 283 -3.87 19.75 0.94
CA LEU A 283 -3.48 18.84 -0.14
C LEU A 283 -4.40 17.62 -0.23
N ILE A 284 -4.89 17.11 0.91
CA ILE A 284 -5.84 16.00 0.95
C ILE A 284 -7.19 16.36 0.34
N LYS A 285 -7.63 17.62 0.49
CA LYS A 285 -8.90 18.11 -0.03
C LYS A 285 -8.88 18.38 -1.53
N SER A 286 -7.72 18.72 -2.10
CA SER A 286 -7.59 18.84 -3.55
C SER A 286 -7.89 17.50 -4.22
N ASP A 287 -8.56 17.47 -5.36
CA ASP A 287 -8.78 16.25 -6.16
C ASP A 287 -7.53 15.83 -6.94
N ASP A 288 -6.60 16.77 -7.07
CA ASP A 288 -5.34 16.66 -7.75
C ASP A 288 -4.27 17.45 -6.96
N PRO A 289 -3.44 16.78 -6.16
CA PRO A 289 -2.67 17.47 -5.15
C PRO A 289 -1.47 18.23 -5.74
N CYS A 290 -0.97 17.89 -6.94
CA CYS A 290 0.34 18.38 -7.39
C CYS A 290 0.68 18.23 -8.90
N LEU A 291 -0.28 18.20 -9.86
CA LEU A 291 0.07 17.97 -11.29
C LEU A 291 1.16 18.90 -11.86
N ASP A 292 1.27 20.15 -11.40
CA ASP A 292 2.21 21.11 -12.00
C ASP A 292 3.67 20.97 -11.49
N VAL A 293 3.90 20.30 -10.36
CA VAL A 293 5.23 20.22 -9.70
C VAL A 293 5.72 18.78 -9.53
N PHE A 294 4.81 17.81 -9.58
CA PHE A 294 5.15 16.40 -9.36
C PHE A 294 5.43 15.68 -10.69
N SER A 295 6.70 15.33 -10.94
CA SER A 295 7.08 14.54 -12.11
C SER A 295 7.88 13.29 -11.70
N TRP A 296 7.37 12.12 -12.07
CA TRP A 296 8.09 10.86 -11.98
C TRP A 296 7.78 10.02 -13.22
N LYS A 297 8.81 9.36 -13.76
CA LYS A 297 8.66 8.40 -14.84
C LYS A 297 9.52 7.17 -14.55
N SER A 298 8.87 6.02 -14.43
CA SER A 298 9.59 4.77 -14.19
C SER A 298 10.33 4.28 -15.45
N HIS A 299 11.61 3.94 -15.25
CA HIS A 299 12.44 3.25 -16.25
C HIS A 299 12.19 1.74 -16.26
N ASN A 300 11.65 1.18 -15.17
CA ASN A 300 11.29 -0.23 -15.08
C ASN A 300 10.11 -0.54 -16.03
N LYS A 301 10.22 -1.60 -16.83
CA LYS A 301 9.19 -2.04 -17.81
C LYS A 301 8.56 -3.40 -17.50
N MET A 302 8.81 -3.95 -16.31
CA MET A 302 8.21 -5.22 -15.90
C MET A 302 6.69 -5.09 -15.84
N ALA A 303 6.00 -6.09 -16.41
CA ALA A 303 4.57 -6.27 -16.28
C ALA A 303 4.19 -6.57 -14.82
N ILE A 304 2.92 -6.39 -14.48
CA ILE A 304 2.46 -6.58 -13.10
C ILE A 304 2.63 -8.03 -12.63
N SER A 305 2.39 -9.03 -13.49
CA SER A 305 2.60 -10.44 -13.14
C SER A 305 4.06 -10.76 -12.81
N GLU A 306 5.02 -10.16 -13.53
CA GLU A 306 6.44 -10.28 -13.21
C GLU A 306 6.79 -9.60 -11.86
N LEU A 307 6.22 -8.43 -11.58
CA LEU A 307 6.40 -7.76 -10.30
C LEU A 307 5.83 -8.59 -9.14
N ILE A 308 4.70 -9.27 -9.35
CA ILE A 308 4.06 -10.14 -8.35
C ILE A 308 4.94 -11.37 -8.03
N ILE A 309 5.46 -12.07 -9.03
CA ILE A 309 6.33 -13.23 -8.78
C ILE A 309 7.65 -12.81 -8.11
N ARG A 310 8.19 -11.64 -8.46
CA ARG A 310 9.37 -11.04 -7.80
C ARG A 310 9.06 -10.58 -6.38
N PHE A 311 7.86 -10.07 -6.11
CA PHE A 311 7.41 -9.69 -4.76
C PHE A 311 7.38 -10.91 -3.84
N ILE A 312 6.80 -12.02 -4.30
CA ILE A 312 6.79 -13.29 -3.57
C ILE A 312 8.21 -13.81 -3.36
N ASP A 313 9.05 -13.78 -4.40
CA ASP A 313 10.45 -14.19 -4.30
C ASP A 313 11.22 -13.35 -3.28
N TYR A 314 11.13 -12.03 -3.36
CA TYR A 314 11.79 -11.10 -2.45
C TYR A 314 11.40 -11.34 -0.98
N TYR A 315 10.11 -11.31 -0.66
CA TYR A 315 9.65 -11.47 0.71
C TYR A 315 9.81 -12.89 1.25
N SER A 316 9.96 -13.91 0.39
CA SER A 316 10.27 -15.27 0.84
C SER A 316 11.69 -15.41 1.39
N HIS A 317 12.59 -14.49 1.03
CA HIS A 317 13.96 -14.46 1.54
C HIS A 317 14.17 -13.36 2.61
N PHE A 318 13.20 -12.46 2.79
CA PHE A 318 13.29 -11.37 3.75
C PHE A 318 13.30 -11.91 5.19
N ASN A 319 14.29 -11.50 5.98
CA ASN A 319 14.44 -11.95 7.36
C ASN A 319 13.99 -10.88 8.36
N ALA A 320 12.72 -10.94 8.77
CA ALA A 320 12.17 -10.00 9.74
C ALA A 320 12.93 -9.94 11.08
N SER A 321 13.61 -11.03 11.50
CA SER A 321 14.41 -11.02 12.74
C SER A 321 15.72 -10.24 12.63
N LYS A 322 16.18 -9.98 11.40
CA LYS A 322 17.48 -9.35 11.11
C LYS A 322 17.37 -8.08 10.28
N GLU A 323 16.19 -7.73 9.79
CA GLU A 323 16.02 -6.63 8.84
C GLU A 323 14.83 -5.74 9.23
N ALA A 324 14.99 -4.44 8.98
CA ALA A 324 13.95 -3.44 9.16
C ALA A 324 13.80 -2.59 7.89
N ILE A 325 12.55 -2.40 7.46
CA ILE A 325 12.18 -1.61 6.28
C ILE A 325 12.12 -0.14 6.67
N TYR A 326 12.87 0.72 5.96
CA TYR A 326 12.83 2.16 6.12
C TYR A 326 12.30 2.80 4.85
N ILE A 327 11.04 3.27 4.90
CA ILE A 327 10.35 3.80 3.73
C ILE A 327 11.05 5.05 3.19
N GLU A 328 11.51 5.94 4.06
CA GLU A 328 12.24 7.15 3.69
C GLU A 328 13.61 6.90 3.05
N LYS A 329 14.19 5.70 3.25
CA LYS A 329 15.50 5.32 2.70
C LYS A 329 15.38 4.53 1.41
N GLY A 330 14.25 3.85 1.19
CA GLY A 330 14.04 2.96 0.06
C GLY A 330 14.70 1.59 0.19
N LEU A 331 15.02 1.16 1.41
CA LEU A 331 15.79 -0.06 1.63
C LEU A 331 15.46 -0.73 2.96
N ALA A 332 15.80 -2.02 3.03
CA ALA A 332 15.83 -2.81 4.25
C ALA A 332 17.26 -2.82 4.80
N GLN A 333 17.41 -2.39 6.06
CA GLN A 333 18.71 -2.41 6.75
C GLN A 333 18.78 -3.57 7.72
N LYS A 334 19.97 -4.19 7.80
CA LYS A 334 20.24 -5.17 8.85
C LYS A 334 20.14 -4.51 10.22
N ARG A 335 19.32 -5.08 11.09
CA ARG A 335 19.11 -4.67 12.48
C ARG A 335 18.83 -5.90 13.31
N LYS A 336 19.57 -6.11 14.40
CA LYS A 336 19.25 -7.18 15.36
C LYS A 336 18.07 -6.74 16.21
N GLN A 337 17.02 -7.57 16.26
CA GLN A 337 15.98 -7.42 17.28
C GLN A 337 16.54 -7.90 18.60
N VAL A 338 16.52 -7.03 19.61
CA VAL A 338 17.30 -7.27 20.84
C VAL A 338 16.55 -8.20 21.80
N PHE A 339 15.20 -8.20 21.80
CA PHE A 339 14.36 -9.03 22.68
C PHE A 339 12.94 -9.24 22.13
N GLY A 340 12.30 -10.38 22.47
CA GLY A 340 10.89 -10.69 22.22
C GLY A 340 10.58 -11.41 20.89
N ASP A 341 9.29 -11.61 20.62
CA ASP A 341 8.82 -12.23 19.37
C ASP A 341 9.25 -11.45 18.13
N VAL A 342 9.56 -12.18 17.06
CA VAL A 342 9.95 -11.60 15.77
C VAL A 342 8.81 -10.76 15.20
N ARG A 343 9.10 -9.48 14.95
CA ARG A 343 8.15 -8.55 14.34
C ARG A 343 8.64 -8.10 12.97
N LEU A 344 7.70 -7.87 12.06
CA LEU A 344 7.96 -7.22 10.79
C LEU A 344 8.16 -5.72 11.04
N GLN A 345 9.41 -5.26 11.04
CA GLN A 345 9.71 -3.85 11.30
C GLN A 345 9.57 -3.03 10.02
N ILE A 346 8.51 -2.21 9.97
CA ILE A 346 8.29 -1.19 8.93
C ILE A 346 8.27 0.17 9.62
N ILE A 347 9.21 1.04 9.25
CA ILE A 347 9.33 2.41 9.74
C ILE A 347 8.91 3.35 8.62
N ASP A 348 7.83 4.09 8.84
CA ASP A 348 7.36 5.12 7.91
C ASP A 348 8.04 6.48 8.21
N PRO A 349 7.90 7.49 7.34
CA PRO A 349 8.58 8.78 7.51
C PRO A 349 8.09 9.63 8.69
N TYR A 350 7.03 9.21 9.39
CA TYR A 350 6.35 10.04 10.39
C TYR A 350 6.42 9.47 11.81
N SER A 351 6.84 8.21 11.95
CA SER A 351 6.98 7.51 13.21
C SER A 351 8.41 7.03 13.43
N PRO A 352 9.05 7.33 14.58
CA PRO A 352 10.40 6.85 14.89
C PRO A 352 10.42 5.34 15.23
N VAL A 353 9.25 4.74 15.41
CA VAL A 353 9.07 3.32 15.74
C VAL A 353 8.29 2.61 14.65
N SER A 354 8.35 1.28 14.63
CA SER A 354 7.61 0.53 13.63
C SER A 354 6.09 0.74 13.76
N VAL A 355 5.44 0.91 12.61
CA VAL A 355 3.98 0.94 12.49
C VAL A 355 3.37 -0.46 12.65
N CYS A 356 4.09 -1.51 12.25
CA CYS A 356 3.70 -2.90 12.44
C CYS A 356 4.25 -3.43 13.77
N ARG A 357 3.41 -3.41 14.81
CA ARG A 357 3.83 -3.74 16.18
C ARG A 357 3.54 -5.17 16.61
N SER A 358 2.69 -5.88 15.88
CA SER A 358 2.20 -7.20 16.25
C SER A 358 3.10 -8.30 15.67
N PRO A 359 3.58 -9.26 16.50
CA PRO A 359 4.30 -10.42 16.00
C PRO A 359 3.41 -11.36 15.18
N HIS A 360 2.11 -11.41 15.46
CA HIS A 360 1.14 -12.21 14.71
C HIS A 360 1.07 -11.79 13.24
N ALA A 361 1.09 -10.48 12.98
CA ALA A 361 1.09 -9.94 11.62
C ALA A 361 2.32 -10.40 10.83
N SER A 362 3.49 -10.45 11.48
CA SER A 362 4.72 -10.95 10.88
C SER A 362 4.60 -12.43 10.53
N ALA A 363 4.23 -13.25 11.51
CA ALA A 363 4.11 -14.70 11.32
C ALA A 363 3.10 -15.04 10.21
N ALA A 364 1.89 -14.48 10.27
CA ALA A 364 0.85 -14.73 9.28
C ALA A 364 1.30 -14.35 7.85
N PHE A 365 1.92 -13.18 7.69
CA PHE A 365 2.39 -12.70 6.38
C PHE A 365 3.47 -13.60 5.79
N PHE A 366 4.54 -13.91 6.54
CA PHE A 366 5.62 -14.72 6.00
C PHE A 366 5.19 -16.16 5.75
N THR A 367 4.30 -16.72 6.56
CA THR A 367 3.70 -18.04 6.28
C THR A 367 2.89 -18.01 4.97
N ALA A 368 2.10 -16.96 4.73
CA ALA A 368 1.39 -16.78 3.47
C ALA A 368 2.34 -16.61 2.27
N ILE A 369 3.43 -15.86 2.42
CA ILE A 369 4.46 -15.70 1.36
C ILE A 369 5.11 -17.04 1.00
N GLN A 370 5.51 -17.84 2.00
CA GLN A 370 6.10 -19.16 1.75
C GLN A 370 5.11 -20.12 1.10
N PHE A 371 3.85 -20.09 1.54
CA PHE A 371 2.79 -20.86 0.91
C PHE A 371 2.61 -20.46 -0.56
N MET A 372 2.41 -19.18 -0.85
CA MET A 372 2.25 -18.67 -2.22
C MET A 372 3.43 -19.02 -3.11
N ARG A 373 4.67 -18.93 -2.59
CA ARG A 373 5.88 -19.33 -3.31
C ARG A 373 5.84 -20.79 -3.77
N LYS A 374 5.44 -21.69 -2.87
CA LYS A 374 5.30 -23.12 -3.19
C LYS A 374 4.20 -23.34 -4.24
N GLN A 375 3.05 -22.70 -4.08
CA GLN A 375 1.93 -22.83 -5.02
C GLN A 375 2.30 -22.32 -6.42
N PHE A 376 2.95 -21.15 -6.51
CA PHE A 376 3.41 -20.58 -7.78
C PHE A 376 4.41 -21.48 -8.50
N LYS A 377 5.32 -22.15 -7.78
CA LYS A 377 6.25 -23.12 -8.38
C LYS A 377 5.53 -24.30 -9.06
N ASN A 378 4.33 -24.64 -8.57
CA ASN A 378 3.46 -25.68 -9.12
C ASN A 378 2.44 -25.13 -10.14
N GLY A 379 2.49 -23.83 -10.45
CA GLY A 379 1.54 -23.17 -11.35
C GLY A 379 0.16 -22.94 -10.73
N GLN A 380 0.02 -23.14 -9.42
CA GLN A 380 -1.17 -22.84 -8.63
C GLN A 380 -1.12 -21.37 -8.16
N MET A 381 -2.27 -20.78 -7.84
CA MET A 381 -2.43 -19.37 -7.46
C MET A 381 -1.96 -18.28 -8.45
N ILE A 382 -1.28 -18.60 -9.55
CA ILE A 382 -0.78 -17.61 -10.52
C ILE A 382 -1.96 -16.89 -11.21
N ALA A 383 -2.99 -17.61 -11.61
CA ALA A 383 -4.16 -17.05 -12.28
C ALA A 383 -5.46 -17.48 -11.59
N SER A 384 -5.47 -17.41 -10.25
CA SER A 384 -6.58 -17.93 -9.44
C SER A 384 -7.53 -16.85 -8.94
N LEU A 385 -7.29 -15.56 -9.22
CA LEU A 385 -8.20 -14.51 -8.79
C LEU A 385 -9.48 -14.52 -9.65
N PRO A 386 -10.66 -14.25 -9.06
CA PRO A 386 -10.90 -13.82 -7.68
C PRO A 386 -11.09 -14.97 -6.66
N ASP A 387 -11.10 -16.23 -7.10
CA ASP A 387 -11.56 -17.36 -6.30
C ASP A 387 -10.53 -17.81 -5.24
N VAL A 388 -9.27 -17.96 -5.65
CA VAL A 388 -8.14 -18.44 -4.85
C VAL A 388 -8.49 -19.74 -4.11
N PRO A 389 -8.85 -20.83 -4.82
CA PRO A 389 -9.29 -22.08 -4.19
C PRO A 389 -8.24 -22.70 -3.25
N GLU A 390 -6.96 -22.43 -3.50
CA GLU A 390 -5.84 -22.87 -2.65
C GLU A 390 -5.88 -22.24 -1.25
N ALA A 391 -6.65 -21.17 -1.03
CA ALA A 391 -6.85 -20.60 0.29
C ALA A 391 -7.43 -21.63 1.27
N ALA A 392 -8.35 -22.51 0.83
CA ALA A 392 -8.90 -23.54 1.70
C ALA A 392 -7.81 -24.50 2.23
N GLN A 393 -6.79 -24.80 1.41
CA GLN A 393 -5.63 -25.57 1.84
C GLN A 393 -4.80 -24.79 2.87
N PHE A 394 -4.45 -23.54 2.58
CA PHE A 394 -3.69 -22.68 3.50
C PHE A 394 -4.35 -22.60 4.89
N LEU A 395 -5.67 -22.38 4.90
CA LEU A 395 -6.45 -22.26 6.12
C LEU A 395 -6.45 -23.58 6.91
N ARG A 396 -6.60 -24.74 6.26
CA ARG A 396 -6.50 -26.04 6.95
C ARG A 396 -5.12 -26.27 7.56
N GLU A 397 -4.05 -26.01 6.79
CA GLU A 397 -2.66 -26.18 7.25
C GLU A 397 -2.31 -25.26 8.43
N ASN A 398 -2.98 -24.10 8.54
CA ASN A 398 -2.73 -23.08 9.56
C ASN A 398 -3.86 -22.95 10.59
N HIS A 399 -4.73 -23.95 10.70
CA HIS A 399 -5.88 -23.91 11.61
C HIS A 399 -5.45 -23.66 13.07
N PHE A 400 -4.38 -24.31 13.52
CA PHE A 400 -3.84 -24.19 14.87
C PHE A 400 -2.76 -23.12 15.03
N SER A 401 -2.53 -22.30 14.00
CA SER A 401 -1.55 -21.22 14.10
C SER A 401 -2.01 -20.18 15.12
N PHE A 402 -1.11 -19.78 16.01
CA PHE A 402 -1.43 -18.87 17.13
C PHE A 402 -2.09 -17.56 16.66
N TRP A 403 -1.62 -17.00 15.55
CA TRP A 403 -2.17 -15.79 14.92
C TRP A 403 -3.60 -15.94 14.37
N ARG A 404 -4.10 -17.17 14.18
CA ARG A 404 -5.46 -17.44 13.73
C ARG A 404 -6.40 -17.77 14.89
N THR A 405 -5.94 -18.53 15.87
CA THR A 405 -6.74 -18.88 17.07
C THR A 405 -7.16 -17.67 17.92
N GLN A 406 -6.47 -16.53 17.77
CA GLN A 406 -6.83 -15.25 18.41
C GLN A 406 -7.96 -14.49 17.69
N MET A 407 -8.34 -14.90 16.47
CA MET A 407 -9.46 -14.30 15.71
C MET A 407 -10.82 -14.86 16.09
N SER A 408 -10.85 -15.95 16.85
CA SER A 408 -12.08 -16.52 17.36
C SER A 408 -12.60 -15.60 18.45
N ASP A 409 -13.55 -14.73 18.12
CA ASP A 409 -14.34 -14.05 19.13
C ASP A 409 -14.88 -15.12 20.09
N LYS A 410 -14.54 -15.03 21.38
CA LYS A 410 -15.27 -15.79 22.40
C LYS A 410 -16.70 -15.25 22.39
N ILE A 411 -17.57 -15.84 21.59
CA ILE A 411 -19.01 -15.65 21.70
C ILE A 411 -19.38 -16.31 23.03
N ILE A 412 -19.40 -15.52 24.10
CA ILE A 412 -20.10 -15.90 25.33
C ILE A 412 -21.58 -15.70 24.97
N VAL A 413 -22.26 -16.81 24.66
CA VAL A 413 -23.72 -16.84 24.53
C VAL A 413 -24.34 -16.78 25.92
#